data_AF-A0A1H4CAY2-F1
#
_entry.id   AF-A0A1H4CAY2-F1
#
_cell.length_a   1.000
_cell.length_b   1.000
_cell.length_c   1.000
_cell.angle_alpha   90.00
_cell.angle_beta   90.00
_cell.angle_gamma   90.00
#
_symmetry.space_group_name_H-M   'P 1'
#
loop_
_entity.id
_entity.type
_entity.pdbx_description
1 polymer ?
#
loop_
_entity_poly.entity_id
_entity_poly.type
_entity_poly.pdbx_seq_one_letter_code
_entity_poly.pdbx_strand_id
1 'polypeptide(L)'
;MDYSRCKQILHDFYSENGIIDRFERNNLYLEKAFHEINEMWFRNLECIKEVKYLMIAEAPLWGKDKSYIYNPETKNTSFFYKSDLEYVLNIQIADKQDFINYCNEIGLLIIDISPFALNTEDTIINYRSISASQYRKLVKNTFPFYFEQKLKAVSNKKSDSIKAFFRYARVKKRFLPLISEALIDYHFIKSANEISDISKRGWNVDKNKIKQLLVL
;
A
#
# COMPACT_ATOMS: atom_id res chain seq x y z
N MET A 1 14.26 1.43 1.61
CA MET A 1 13.78 0.15 1.02
C MET A 1 14.91 -0.47 0.25
N ASP A 2 15.08 -1.79 0.29
CA ASP A 2 16.18 -2.48 -0.40
C ASP A 2 15.68 -3.11 -1.70
N TYR A 3 15.82 -2.36 -2.80
CA TYR A 3 15.43 -2.87 -4.12
C TYR A 3 16.33 -4.03 -4.57
N SER A 4 17.61 -4.04 -4.23
CA SER A 4 18.53 -5.10 -4.66
C SER A 4 18.08 -6.47 -4.15
N ARG A 5 17.67 -6.55 -2.87
CA ARG A 5 17.09 -7.77 -2.31
C ARG A 5 15.74 -8.12 -2.93
N CYS A 6 14.87 -7.14 -3.14
CA CYS A 6 13.59 -7.36 -3.82
C CYS A 6 13.79 -7.88 -5.26
N LYS A 7 14.77 -7.33 -5.98
CA LYS A 7 15.15 -7.73 -7.34
C LYS A 7 15.62 -9.17 -7.39
N GLN A 8 16.48 -9.59 -6.45
CA GLN A 8 16.92 -10.99 -6.38
C GLN A 8 15.73 -11.94 -6.16
N ILE A 9 14.85 -11.61 -5.22
CA ILE A 9 13.64 -12.42 -4.95
C ILE A 9 12.73 -12.50 -6.18
N LEU A 10 12.59 -11.39 -6.92
CA LEU A 10 11.83 -11.36 -8.15
C LEU A 10 12.49 -12.19 -9.26
N HIS A 11 13.81 -12.11 -9.40
CA HIS A 11 14.58 -12.91 -10.34
C HIS A 11 14.39 -14.41 -10.08
N ASP A 12 14.53 -14.83 -8.82
CA ASP A 12 14.34 -16.23 -8.41
C ASP A 12 12.89 -16.68 -8.69
N PHE A 13 11.91 -15.81 -8.44
CA PHE A 13 10.52 -16.07 -8.80
C PHE A 13 10.35 -16.30 -10.30
N TYR A 14 10.99 -15.52 -11.18
CA TYR A 14 10.90 -15.73 -12.63
C TYR A 14 11.56 -17.03 -13.06
N SER A 15 12.70 -17.36 -12.45
CA SER A 15 13.43 -18.61 -12.71
C SER A 15 12.60 -19.83 -12.30
N GLU A 16 12.06 -19.85 -11.08
CA GLU A 16 11.19 -20.94 -10.56
C GLU A 16 9.94 -21.18 -11.41
N ASN A 17 9.48 -20.17 -12.15
CA ASN A 17 8.28 -20.24 -12.97
C ASN A 17 8.57 -20.38 -14.48
N GLY A 18 9.83 -20.59 -14.88
CA GLY A 18 10.20 -20.86 -16.28
C GLY A 18 10.00 -19.68 -17.23
N ILE A 19 10.03 -18.43 -16.72
CA ILE A 19 9.77 -17.19 -17.48
C ILE A 19 10.94 -16.20 -17.39
N ILE A 20 12.14 -16.71 -17.09
CA ILE A 20 13.34 -15.90 -16.84
C ILE A 20 13.75 -15.04 -18.04
N ASP A 21 13.43 -15.47 -19.25
CA ASP A 21 13.64 -14.73 -20.51
C ASP A 21 12.93 -13.36 -20.53
N ARG A 22 11.90 -13.18 -19.68
CA ARG A 22 11.14 -11.94 -19.56
C ARG A 22 11.60 -11.05 -18.39
N PHE A 23 12.54 -11.50 -17.58
CA PHE A 23 12.90 -10.82 -16.34
C PHE A 23 13.46 -9.42 -16.59
N GLU A 24 14.50 -9.27 -17.40
CA GLU A 24 15.18 -7.97 -17.58
C GLU A 24 14.23 -6.87 -18.07
N ARG A 25 13.36 -7.19 -19.05
CA ARG A 25 12.36 -6.24 -19.56
C ARG A 25 11.39 -5.80 -18.47
N ASN A 26 10.83 -6.74 -17.71
CA ASN A 26 9.87 -6.41 -16.66
C ASN A 26 10.57 -5.70 -15.48
N ASN A 27 11.81 -6.10 -15.15
CA ASN A 27 12.59 -5.51 -14.09
C ASN A 27 12.88 -4.04 -14.36
N LEU A 28 13.22 -3.65 -15.59
CA LEU A 28 13.44 -2.25 -15.96
C LEU A 28 12.24 -1.36 -15.59
N TYR A 29 11.03 -1.84 -15.88
CA TYR A 29 9.80 -1.15 -15.50
C TYR A 29 9.59 -1.17 -13.97
N LEU A 30 9.71 -2.34 -13.33
CA LEU A 30 9.42 -2.52 -11.90
C LEU A 30 10.40 -1.79 -11.00
N GLU A 31 11.67 -1.69 -11.39
CA GLU A 31 12.73 -0.94 -10.71
C GLU A 31 12.40 0.55 -10.71
N LYS A 32 12.11 1.08 -11.90
CA LYS A 32 11.70 2.47 -12.06
C LYS A 32 10.45 2.80 -11.25
N ALA A 33 9.41 1.95 -11.34
CA ALA A 33 8.20 2.09 -10.56
C ALA A 33 8.50 2.09 -9.06
N PHE A 34 9.27 1.12 -8.58
CA PHE A 34 9.64 1.00 -7.17
C PHE A 34 10.32 2.28 -6.65
N HIS A 35 11.29 2.83 -7.39
CA HIS A 35 11.99 4.03 -6.96
C HIS A 35 11.07 5.26 -6.91
N GLU A 36 10.31 5.52 -7.99
CA GLU A 36 9.42 6.68 -8.06
C GLU A 36 8.30 6.62 -7.00
N ILE A 37 7.69 5.43 -6.80
CA ILE A 37 6.65 5.23 -5.78
C ILE A 37 7.20 5.45 -4.37
N ASN A 38 8.38 4.90 -4.07
CA ASN A 38 8.96 5.05 -2.74
C ASN A 38 9.41 6.49 -2.48
N GLU A 39 9.93 7.19 -3.47
CA GLU A 39 10.23 8.62 -3.38
C GLU A 39 8.98 9.43 -3.03
N MET A 40 7.87 9.23 -3.76
CA MET A 40 6.59 9.89 -3.45
C MET A 40 6.09 9.54 -2.05
N TRP A 41 6.20 8.28 -1.64
CA TRP A 41 5.77 7.82 -0.33
C TRP A 41 6.59 8.46 0.81
N PHE A 42 7.91 8.56 0.67
CA PHE A 42 8.78 9.19 1.67
C PHE A 42 8.52 10.70 1.77
N ARG A 43 8.41 11.40 0.63
CA ARG A 43 8.03 12.82 0.62
C ARG A 43 6.69 13.04 1.32
N ASN A 44 5.70 12.18 1.08
CA ASN A 44 4.42 12.28 1.77
C ASN A 44 4.56 12.03 3.29
N LEU A 45 5.32 11.02 3.70
CA LEU A 45 5.58 10.74 5.11
C LEU A 45 6.21 11.95 5.83
N GLU A 46 7.11 12.68 5.16
CA GLU A 46 7.71 13.90 5.72
C GLU A 46 6.67 14.98 6.03
N CYS A 47 5.66 15.14 5.17
CA CYS A 47 4.56 16.10 5.35
C CYS A 47 3.60 15.76 6.50
N ILE A 48 3.52 14.50 6.93
CA ILE A 48 2.64 14.09 8.04
C ILE A 48 3.30 14.45 9.37
N LYS A 49 2.68 15.28 10.22
CA LYS A 49 3.23 15.59 11.55
C LYS A 49 3.29 14.37 12.46
N GLU A 50 2.18 13.64 12.54
CA GLU A 50 2.00 12.44 13.35
C GLU A 50 1.11 11.47 12.58
N VAL A 51 1.53 10.20 12.46
CA VAL A 51 0.75 9.15 11.81
C VAL A 51 -0.22 8.55 12.82
N LYS A 52 -1.50 8.88 12.69
CA LYS A 52 -2.60 8.41 13.55
C LYS A 52 -3.34 7.23 12.96
N TYR A 53 -3.32 7.12 11.63
CA TYR A 53 -4.08 6.11 10.90
C TYR A 53 -3.17 5.46 9.85
N LEU A 54 -3.11 4.14 9.87
CA LEU A 54 -2.35 3.35 8.91
C LEU A 54 -3.29 2.48 8.07
N MET A 55 -3.48 2.86 6.82
CA MET A 55 -4.24 2.07 5.86
C MET A 55 -3.30 1.12 5.09
N ILE A 56 -3.61 -0.17 5.10
CA ILE A 56 -2.84 -1.21 4.42
C ILE A 56 -3.48 -1.54 3.07
N ALA A 57 -2.72 -1.36 2.00
CA ALA A 57 -3.09 -1.65 0.62
C ALA A 57 -2.40 -2.92 0.10
N GLU A 58 -2.95 -3.55 -0.94
CA GLU A 58 -2.35 -4.77 -1.50
C GLU A 58 -1.05 -4.46 -2.25
N ALA A 59 -1.13 -3.55 -3.22
CA ALA A 59 -0.04 -3.24 -4.11
C ALA A 59 -0.22 -1.84 -4.71
N PRO A 60 0.88 -1.19 -5.10
CA PRO A 60 0.82 0.15 -5.65
C PRO A 60 0.13 0.15 -7.02
N LEU A 61 -0.71 1.16 -7.26
CA LEU A 61 -1.28 1.44 -8.57
C LEU A 61 -0.29 2.24 -9.40
N TRP A 62 0.36 1.58 -10.36
CA TRP A 62 1.33 2.18 -11.25
C TRP A 62 1.27 1.54 -12.64
N GLY A 63 1.74 2.26 -13.65
CA GLY A 63 1.57 1.97 -15.07
C GLY A 63 1.76 3.25 -15.86
N LYS A 64 1.26 3.28 -17.09
CA LYS A 64 1.31 4.46 -17.98
C LYS A 64 0.84 5.75 -17.30
N ASP A 65 -0.27 5.67 -16.57
CA ASP A 65 -0.89 6.84 -15.92
C ASP A 65 -0.27 7.19 -14.57
N LYS A 66 0.65 6.36 -14.03
CA LYS A 66 1.31 6.58 -12.73
C LYS A 66 0.35 6.92 -11.58
N SER A 67 -0.82 6.27 -11.54
CA SER A 67 -1.97 6.60 -10.67
C SER A 67 -1.79 6.30 -9.18
N TYR A 68 -0.56 6.37 -8.66
CA TYR A 68 -0.27 6.17 -7.24
C TYR A 68 -1.01 7.18 -6.40
N ILE A 69 -1.38 6.80 -5.17
CA ILE A 69 -2.23 7.64 -4.32
C ILE A 69 -1.57 8.99 -3.99
N TYR A 70 -0.23 9.00 -3.90
CA TYR A 70 0.58 10.18 -3.60
C TYR A 70 1.13 10.90 -4.83
N ASN A 71 0.67 10.56 -6.03
CA ASN A 71 0.99 11.33 -7.24
C ASN A 71 -0.09 12.40 -7.48
N PRO A 72 0.18 13.70 -7.24
CA PRO A 72 -0.83 14.76 -7.38
C PRO A 72 -1.23 15.02 -8.83
N GLU A 73 -0.39 14.67 -9.80
CA GLU A 73 -0.60 14.91 -11.24
C GLU A 73 -1.62 13.96 -11.88
N THR A 74 -2.33 13.17 -11.08
CA THR A 74 -3.25 12.13 -11.55
C THR A 74 -4.60 12.26 -10.88
N LYS A 75 -5.61 11.53 -11.36
CA LYS A 75 -6.92 11.49 -10.69
C LYS A 75 -6.88 10.50 -9.52
N ASN A 76 -7.77 10.69 -8.55
CA ASN A 76 -8.09 9.62 -7.60
C ASN A 76 -8.69 8.43 -8.36
N THR A 77 -8.48 7.23 -7.82
CA THR A 77 -9.03 5.99 -8.37
C THR A 77 -10.02 5.36 -7.38
N SER A 78 -10.68 4.28 -7.78
CA SER A 78 -11.56 3.49 -6.89
C SER A 78 -10.85 2.87 -5.70
N PHE A 79 -9.52 2.94 -5.67
CA PHE A 79 -8.77 2.69 -4.45
C PHE A 79 -9.20 3.64 -3.34
N PHE A 80 -9.22 4.95 -3.54
CA PHE A 80 -9.71 5.89 -2.53
C PHE A 80 -10.05 7.23 -3.21
N TYR A 81 -11.35 7.51 -3.34
CA TYR A 81 -11.81 8.73 -3.99
C TYR A 81 -11.78 9.90 -3.03
N LYS A 82 -11.56 11.11 -3.55
CA LYS A 82 -11.72 12.33 -2.76
C LYS A 82 -13.11 12.44 -2.14
N SER A 83 -14.15 11.99 -2.84
CA SER A 83 -15.53 11.98 -2.34
C SER A 83 -15.79 11.01 -1.19
N ASP A 84 -14.90 10.04 -0.97
CA ASP A 84 -14.92 9.23 0.23
C ASP A 84 -14.42 10.04 1.43
N LEU A 85 -13.34 10.82 1.26
CA LEU A 85 -12.79 11.68 2.31
C LEU A 85 -13.66 12.90 2.59
N GLU A 86 -14.19 13.57 1.55
CA GLU A 86 -15.17 14.66 1.67
C GLU A 86 -16.37 14.25 2.53
N TYR A 87 -16.88 13.04 2.35
CA TYR A 87 -17.99 12.52 3.16
C TYR A 87 -17.60 12.31 4.63
N VAL A 88 -16.38 11.83 4.88
CA VAL A 88 -15.92 11.54 6.25
C VAL A 88 -15.66 12.82 7.01
N LEU A 89 -14.98 13.76 6.38
CA LEU A 89 -14.55 15.03 6.98
C LEU A 89 -15.63 16.12 6.90
N ASN A 90 -16.67 15.93 6.07
CA ASN A 90 -17.66 16.95 5.74
C ASN A 90 -17.03 18.24 5.20
N ILE A 91 -16.13 18.08 4.23
CA ILE A 91 -15.39 19.18 3.57
C ILE A 91 -15.54 19.08 2.05
N GLN A 92 -15.07 20.10 1.33
CA GLN A 92 -14.86 20.04 -0.12
C GLN A 92 -13.37 19.89 -0.42
N ILE A 93 -13.04 19.02 -1.37
CA ILE A 93 -11.67 18.78 -1.81
C ILE A 93 -11.56 19.19 -3.28
N ALA A 94 -10.73 20.18 -3.57
CA ALA A 94 -10.62 20.74 -4.91
C ALA A 94 -10.02 19.71 -5.88
N ASP A 95 -8.84 19.20 -5.56
CA ASP A 95 -8.04 18.33 -6.42
C ASP A 95 -7.31 17.24 -5.63
N LYS A 96 -6.39 16.53 -6.30
CA LYS A 96 -5.66 15.43 -5.66
C LYS A 96 -4.58 15.91 -4.70
N GLN A 97 -3.97 17.07 -4.92
CA GLN A 97 -3.01 17.63 -3.97
C GLN A 97 -3.72 18.02 -2.67
N ASP A 98 -4.89 18.65 -2.78
CA ASP A 98 -5.74 18.99 -1.64
C ASP A 98 -6.19 17.73 -0.88
N PHE A 99 -6.59 16.67 -1.61
CA PHE A 99 -6.87 15.35 -1.02
C PHE A 99 -5.69 14.80 -0.20
N ILE A 100 -4.48 14.85 -0.76
CA ILE A 100 -3.25 14.39 -0.08
C ILE A 100 -2.99 15.24 1.16
N ASN A 101 -3.16 16.56 1.08
CA ASN A 101 -2.97 17.48 2.20
C ASN A 101 -3.93 17.14 3.35
N TYR A 102 -5.23 16.95 3.07
CA TYR A 102 -6.17 16.55 4.12
C TYR A 102 -5.85 15.18 4.72
N CYS A 103 -5.40 14.21 3.91
CA CYS A 103 -4.89 12.94 4.45
C CYS A 103 -3.72 13.17 5.40
N ASN A 104 -2.80 14.07 5.05
CA ASN A 104 -1.62 14.36 5.85
C ASN A 104 -1.98 15.09 7.16
N GLU A 105 -2.92 16.04 7.11
CA GLU A 105 -3.42 16.78 8.26
C GLU A 105 -4.08 15.87 9.31
N ILE A 106 -4.91 14.91 8.87
CA ILE A 106 -5.53 13.95 9.79
C ILE A 106 -4.57 12.84 10.24
N GLY A 107 -3.37 12.77 9.66
CA GLY A 107 -2.38 11.75 9.98
C GLY A 107 -2.67 10.38 9.36
N LEU A 108 -3.31 10.33 8.19
CA LEU A 108 -3.59 9.11 7.44
C LEU A 108 -2.47 8.77 6.46
N LEU A 109 -1.77 7.67 6.73
CA LEU A 109 -0.73 7.11 5.88
C LEU A 109 -1.19 5.79 5.26
N ILE A 110 -0.83 5.58 4.00
CA ILE A 110 -1.17 4.40 3.22
C ILE A 110 0.13 3.64 2.93
N ILE A 111 0.15 2.34 3.19
CA ILE A 111 1.28 1.45 2.90
C ILE A 111 0.81 0.27 2.06
N ASP A 112 1.44 0.09 0.91
CA ASP A 112 1.31 -1.13 0.09
C ASP A 112 2.09 -2.28 0.70
N ILE A 113 1.53 -3.49 0.69
CA ILE A 113 2.24 -4.70 1.15
C ILE A 113 3.25 -5.16 0.11
N SER A 114 2.88 -5.12 -1.17
CA SER A 114 3.74 -5.54 -2.28
C SER A 114 4.66 -4.41 -2.76
N PRO A 115 5.96 -4.67 -2.98
CA PRO A 115 6.86 -3.70 -3.61
C PRO A 115 6.63 -3.52 -5.10
N PHE A 116 5.92 -4.45 -5.76
CA PHE A 116 5.85 -4.51 -7.21
C PHE A 116 4.49 -4.06 -7.75
N ALA A 117 4.52 -3.17 -8.74
CA ALA A 117 3.35 -2.75 -9.50
C ALA A 117 3.09 -3.71 -10.68
N LEU A 118 2.67 -4.94 -10.38
CA LEU A 118 2.44 -5.96 -11.41
C LEU A 118 1.17 -5.66 -12.21
N ASN A 119 1.32 -5.20 -13.46
CA ASN A 119 0.19 -4.85 -14.34
C ASN A 119 0.22 -5.62 -15.66
N THR A 120 -0.92 -5.66 -16.37
CA THR A 120 -1.08 -6.48 -17.58
C THR A 120 -0.38 -5.93 -18.82
N GLU A 121 0.01 -4.66 -18.83
CA GLU A 121 0.62 -3.98 -19.99
C GLU A 121 2.15 -4.07 -19.95
N ASP A 122 2.74 -3.83 -18.78
CA ASP A 122 4.19 -3.73 -18.60
C ASP A 122 4.84 -5.04 -18.12
N THR A 123 4.05 -5.95 -17.55
CA THR A 123 4.58 -7.18 -16.93
C THR A 123 3.83 -8.45 -17.33
N ILE A 124 4.59 -9.49 -17.66
CA ILE A 124 4.06 -10.84 -17.97
C ILE A 124 3.39 -11.48 -16.75
N ILE A 125 3.94 -11.24 -15.56
CA ILE A 125 3.33 -11.63 -14.29
C ILE A 125 2.46 -10.48 -13.79
N ASN A 126 1.22 -10.78 -13.45
CA ASN A 126 0.27 -9.83 -12.89
C ASN A 126 -0.70 -10.58 -11.98
N TYR A 127 -1.52 -9.84 -11.24
CA TYR A 127 -2.44 -10.42 -10.25
C TYR A 127 -3.48 -11.41 -10.83
N ARG A 128 -3.63 -11.47 -12.17
CA ARG A 128 -4.49 -12.45 -12.86
C ARG A 128 -3.70 -13.65 -13.38
N SER A 129 -2.42 -13.50 -13.72
CA SER A 129 -1.59 -14.58 -14.29
C SER A 129 -0.83 -15.40 -13.24
N ILE A 130 -0.57 -14.86 -12.06
CA ILE A 130 0.02 -15.63 -10.95
C ILE A 130 -1.06 -16.15 -10.01
N SER A 131 -0.86 -17.34 -9.47
CA SER A 131 -1.75 -17.91 -8.45
C SER A 131 -1.68 -17.13 -7.14
N ALA A 132 -2.75 -17.22 -6.34
CA ALA A 132 -2.78 -16.60 -5.02
C ALA A 132 -1.66 -17.10 -4.09
N SER A 133 -1.23 -18.35 -4.23
CA SER A 133 -0.13 -18.95 -3.46
C SER A 133 1.22 -18.36 -3.87
N GLN A 134 1.50 -18.30 -5.18
CA GLN A 134 2.71 -17.67 -5.73
C GLN A 134 2.81 -16.21 -5.30
N TYR A 135 1.72 -15.44 -5.42
CA TYR A 135 1.70 -14.05 -4.98
C TYR A 135 1.97 -13.91 -3.48
N ARG A 136 1.35 -14.76 -2.65
CA ARG A 136 1.59 -14.77 -1.20
C ARG A 136 3.06 -15.08 -0.88
N LYS A 137 3.69 -16.04 -1.59
CA LYS A 137 5.12 -16.36 -1.44
C LYS A 137 5.98 -15.15 -1.82
N LEU A 138 5.72 -14.51 -2.95
CA LEU A 138 6.46 -13.33 -3.41
C LEU A 138 6.39 -12.18 -2.40
N VAL A 139 5.19 -11.88 -1.90
CA VAL A 139 4.99 -10.86 -0.86
C VAL A 139 5.72 -11.24 0.42
N LYS A 140 5.58 -12.48 0.90
CA LYS A 140 6.25 -12.93 2.13
C LYS A 140 7.78 -12.80 2.03
N ASN A 141 8.36 -13.17 0.90
CA ASN A 141 9.81 -13.14 0.72
C ASN A 141 10.36 -11.71 0.66
N THR A 142 9.61 -10.76 0.09
CA THR A 142 10.01 -9.35 0.01
C THR A 142 9.68 -8.54 1.27
N PHE A 143 8.89 -9.10 2.17
CA PHE A 143 8.31 -8.41 3.32
C PHE A 143 9.34 -7.70 4.22
N PRO A 144 10.47 -8.32 4.63
CA PRO A 144 11.46 -7.67 5.50
C PRO A 144 12.23 -6.51 4.83
N PHE A 145 12.27 -6.51 3.50
CA PHE A 145 13.02 -5.54 2.68
C PHE A 145 12.16 -4.37 2.19
N TYR A 146 10.84 -4.49 2.33
CA TYR A 146 9.88 -3.50 1.88
C TYR A 146 8.90 -3.06 2.98
N PHE A 147 7.92 -3.88 3.34
CA PHE A 147 6.85 -3.46 4.26
C PHE A 147 7.39 -3.13 5.65
N GLU A 148 8.25 -4.00 6.21
CA GLU A 148 8.86 -3.72 7.53
C GLU A 148 9.77 -2.49 7.52
N GLN A 149 10.46 -2.23 6.41
CA GLN A 149 11.25 -1.01 6.27
C GLN A 149 10.36 0.24 6.27
N LYS A 150 9.12 0.14 5.76
CA LYS A 150 8.14 1.23 5.86
C LYS A 150 7.64 1.39 7.30
N LEU A 151 7.41 0.30 8.02
CA LEU A 151 7.07 0.36 9.44
C LEU A 151 8.17 1.06 10.25
N LYS A 152 9.44 0.67 10.05
CA LYS A 152 10.60 1.32 10.70
C LYS A 152 10.66 2.82 10.43
N ALA A 153 10.43 3.23 9.18
CA ALA A 153 10.41 4.65 8.81
C ALA A 153 9.30 5.43 9.54
N VAL A 154 8.16 4.78 9.79
CA VAL A 154 7.00 5.38 10.48
C VAL A 154 7.13 5.35 12.00
N SER A 155 7.92 4.43 12.57
CA SER A 155 8.03 4.21 14.02
C SER A 155 8.28 5.48 14.83
N ASN A 156 9.03 6.45 14.31
CA ASN A 156 9.34 7.70 15.02
C ASN A 156 8.27 8.79 14.88
N LYS A 157 7.27 8.58 14.02
CA LYS A 157 6.18 9.55 13.77
C LYS A 157 4.81 8.99 14.12
N LYS A 158 4.70 7.73 14.52
CA LYS A 158 3.42 7.10 14.86
C LYS A 158 2.86 7.64 16.18
N SER A 159 1.56 7.81 16.24
CA SER A 159 0.84 8.06 17.48
C SER A 159 0.83 6.83 18.38
N ASP A 160 0.78 7.01 19.70
CA ASP A 160 0.64 5.91 20.67
C ASP A 160 -0.68 5.14 20.50
N SER A 161 -1.70 5.80 19.97
CA SER A 161 -3.02 5.22 19.68
C SER A 161 -3.27 5.03 18.18
N ILE A 162 -2.21 4.77 17.41
CA ILE A 162 -2.32 4.55 15.96
C ILE A 162 -3.33 3.43 15.65
N LYS A 163 -4.18 3.64 14.64
CA LYS A 163 -5.13 2.62 14.18
C LYS A 163 -4.72 2.06 12.83
N ALA A 164 -4.53 0.75 12.76
CA ALA A 164 -4.24 0.04 11.51
C ALA A 164 -5.49 -0.63 10.93
N PHE A 165 -5.69 -0.54 9.62
CA PHE A 165 -6.81 -1.20 8.94
C PHE A 165 -6.49 -1.50 7.47
N PHE A 166 -7.11 -2.54 6.92
CA PHE A 166 -6.96 -2.89 5.51
C PHE A 166 -7.93 -2.09 4.63
N ARG A 167 -7.48 -1.77 3.42
CA ARG A 167 -8.38 -1.23 2.39
C ARG A 167 -9.43 -2.24 1.93
N TYR A 168 -9.03 -3.51 1.79
CA TYR A 168 -9.85 -4.58 1.21
C TYR A 168 -9.97 -5.80 2.14
N ALA A 169 -11.18 -6.32 2.36
CA ALA A 169 -11.39 -7.55 3.13
C ALA A 169 -10.64 -8.77 2.55
N ARG A 170 -10.52 -8.88 1.23
CA ARG A 170 -9.75 -9.98 0.60
C ARG A 170 -8.28 -9.97 1.00
N VAL A 171 -7.71 -8.76 1.13
CA VAL A 171 -6.30 -8.55 1.44
C VAL A 171 -6.08 -8.85 2.91
N LYS A 172 -6.98 -8.37 3.78
CA LYS A 172 -7.04 -8.76 5.18
C LYS A 172 -7.07 -10.29 5.32
N LYS A 173 -8.04 -10.97 4.69
CA LYS A 173 -8.15 -12.44 4.77
C LYS A 173 -6.86 -13.17 4.36
N ARG A 174 -6.14 -12.66 3.37
CA ARG A 174 -4.93 -13.30 2.83
C ARG A 174 -3.67 -13.01 3.64
N PHE A 175 -3.53 -11.78 4.14
CA PHE A 175 -2.28 -11.27 4.71
C PHE A 175 -2.36 -10.90 6.19
N LEU A 176 -3.52 -11.01 6.85
CA LEU A 176 -3.69 -10.67 8.26
C LEU A 176 -2.63 -11.33 9.16
N PRO A 177 -2.33 -12.65 9.07
CA PRO A 177 -1.32 -13.26 9.93
C PRO A 177 0.04 -12.56 9.82
N LEU A 178 0.56 -12.41 8.59
CA LEU A 178 1.86 -11.79 8.30
C LEU A 178 1.92 -10.32 8.74
N ILE A 179 0.84 -9.57 8.47
CA ILE A 179 0.78 -8.13 8.77
C ILE A 179 0.61 -7.90 10.27
N SER A 180 -0.25 -8.68 10.94
CA SER A 180 -0.49 -8.50 12.36
C SER A 180 0.75 -8.81 13.21
N GLU A 181 1.51 -9.84 12.85
CA GLU A 181 2.78 -10.18 13.49
C GLU A 181 3.75 -8.98 13.43
N ALA A 182 4.00 -8.46 12.23
CA ALA A 182 4.86 -7.30 12.06
C ALA A 182 4.34 -6.05 12.81
N LEU A 183 3.05 -5.74 12.73
CA LEU A 183 2.51 -4.58 13.44
C LEU A 183 2.62 -4.72 14.97
N ILE A 184 2.55 -5.94 15.52
CA ILE A 184 2.77 -6.19 16.95
C ILE A 184 4.25 -5.98 17.28
N ASP A 185 5.16 -6.55 16.48
CA ASP A 185 6.61 -6.47 16.69
C ASP A 185 7.14 -5.04 16.64
N TYR A 186 6.59 -4.20 15.74
CA TYR A 186 6.92 -2.78 15.64
C TYR A 186 6.04 -1.87 16.53
N HIS A 187 5.23 -2.45 17.43
CA HIS A 187 4.38 -1.75 18.40
C HIS A 187 3.39 -0.75 17.78
N PHE A 188 2.79 -1.12 16.65
CA PHE A 188 1.67 -0.39 16.03
C PHE A 188 0.32 -0.82 16.59
N ILE A 189 0.17 -2.08 17.00
CA ILE A 189 -1.07 -2.63 17.59
C ILE A 189 -0.70 -3.59 18.73
N LYS A 190 -1.65 -3.92 19.60
CA LYS A 190 -1.43 -4.92 20.66
C LYS A 190 -1.87 -6.32 20.24
N SER A 191 -2.84 -6.41 19.33
CA SER A 191 -3.40 -7.69 18.88
C SER A 191 -3.95 -7.62 17.47
N ALA A 192 -3.98 -8.77 16.78
CA ALA A 192 -4.56 -8.88 15.44
C ALA A 192 -6.05 -8.50 15.38
N ASN A 193 -6.78 -8.57 16.51
CA ASN A 193 -8.20 -8.24 16.61
C ASN A 193 -8.48 -6.73 16.45
N GLU A 194 -7.47 -5.88 16.64
CA GLU A 194 -7.59 -4.43 16.43
C GLU A 194 -7.65 -4.05 14.94
N ILE A 195 -7.21 -4.93 14.04
CA ILE A 195 -7.15 -4.63 12.62
C ILE A 195 -8.50 -4.90 11.96
N SER A 196 -9.13 -3.86 11.43
CA SER A 196 -10.38 -3.94 10.65
C SER A 196 -10.13 -3.81 9.14
N ASP A 197 -11.19 -3.72 8.34
CA ASP A 197 -11.11 -3.30 6.95
C ASP A 197 -12.24 -2.32 6.60
N ILE A 198 -11.99 -1.45 5.62
CA ILE A 198 -12.96 -0.44 5.15
C ILE A 198 -13.61 -0.82 3.82
N SER A 199 -13.73 -2.12 3.52
CA SER A 199 -14.27 -2.55 2.23
C SER A 199 -15.80 -2.62 2.22
N LYS A 200 -16.36 -2.24 1.06
CA LYS A 200 -17.77 -2.40 0.69
C LYS A 200 -17.88 -3.41 -0.48
N ARG A 201 -19.05 -4.04 -0.62
CA ARG A 201 -19.35 -4.86 -1.82
C ARG A 201 -19.11 -4.03 -3.09
N GLY A 202 -18.52 -4.65 -4.12
CA GLY A 202 -18.15 -3.96 -5.37
C GLY A 202 -16.83 -3.20 -5.33
N TRP A 203 -15.90 -3.57 -4.42
CA TRP A 203 -14.53 -3.03 -4.33
C TRP A 203 -14.40 -1.57 -3.86
N ASN A 204 -15.50 -0.91 -3.52
CA ASN A 204 -15.50 0.48 -3.05
C ASN A 204 -15.10 0.60 -1.57
N VAL A 205 -14.86 1.84 -1.13
CA VAL A 205 -14.70 2.18 0.29
C VAL A 205 -16.07 2.16 0.96
N ASP A 206 -16.14 1.61 2.17
CA ASP A 206 -17.27 1.78 3.06
C ASP A 206 -17.10 3.06 3.87
N LYS A 207 -17.73 4.14 3.39
CA LYS A 207 -17.67 5.48 3.97
C LYS A 207 -18.05 5.52 5.46
N ASN A 208 -18.95 4.65 5.91
CA ASN A 208 -19.35 4.60 7.32
C ASN A 208 -18.27 3.95 8.18
N LYS A 209 -17.63 2.89 7.70
CA LYS A 209 -16.53 2.25 8.44
C LYS A 209 -15.33 3.18 8.58
N ILE A 210 -14.94 3.86 7.49
CA ILE A 210 -13.82 4.82 7.58
C ILE A 210 -14.17 5.98 8.52
N LYS A 211 -15.42 6.49 8.50
CA LYS A 211 -15.88 7.53 9.44
C LYS A 211 -15.83 7.07 10.91
N GLN A 212 -16.13 5.80 11.18
CA GLN A 212 -16.02 5.24 12.54
C GLN A 212 -14.57 5.06 13.00
N LEU A 213 -13.65 4.78 12.07
CA LEU A 213 -12.23 4.59 12.36
C LEU A 213 -11.51 5.91 12.60
N LEU A 214 -11.75 6.87 11.70
CA LEU A 214 -11.28 8.24 11.79
C LEU A 214 -12.13 8.95 12.85
N VAL A 215 -11.75 8.78 14.12
CA VAL A 215 -12.38 9.49 15.25
C VAL A 215 -11.89 10.93 15.17
N LEU A 216 -12.65 11.71 14.40
CA LEU A 216 -12.43 13.11 14.10
C LEU A 216 -13.51 13.95 14.75
#